data_AF-A0A2B7ZZJ0-F1
#
_entry.id   AF-A0A2B7ZZJ0-F1
#
_cell.length_a   1.000
_cell.length_b   1.000
_cell.length_c   1.000
_cell.angle_alpha   90.00
_cell.angle_beta   90.00
_cell.angle_gamma   90.00
#
_symmetry.space_group_name_H-M   'P 1'
#
loop_
_entity.id
_entity.type
_entity.pdbx_description
1 polymer ?
#
loop_
_entity_poly.entity_id
_entity_poly.type
_entity_poly.pdbx_seq_one_letter_code
_entity_poly.pdbx_strand_id
1 'polypeptide(L)'
;GLTASYLLKNNIDLPNKDAAAATGISNYASEGWRPLGDANSYFTGTFDGGNFSINNFYIKNNPGLFRGLGEGGIIKNLGVNAVSGAVVAGGILAGLNKGTIDKCYATGSVSSSSSSVGGLVGSNSGSITNSYATVNISSDSYSSVGGLVGINSGRISNSYATGSVSSSSSSTSSIGGLVGSNNNSGNGSISISISNSYAMGSVSYSSTTTTSSSSVGGLVGSNINNNSNGGSISISNSYATGSVSSSSSSYSSVGGLVGSNSSSNSISNSISISDSYATGSVSSSSSSYDYSYVGGLVGNNNSSISNSYATGSVSSTSTSTSYSTTSVGGLVGGNSGRISNSYATGSVSSTATTTSYSSSSVGGLVGSNIGSGSISNSYATGSVSSTSTSSTTSVGGLVGSNIGSGRISISNSYATGNVSSSATDVSAKVGGLVGRSERGTYTEYTNCYRNSNAVIKKGNVEVTPDDASIEGITPKTKTDMQTDAFKGNLNVSGTVWGRSDAKNDK
;
A
#
# COMPACT_ATOMS: atom_id res chain seq x y z
N GLY A 1 28.58 -22.71 -18.57
CA GLY A 1 29.05 -22.26 -17.24
C GLY A 1 28.24 -21.07 -16.74
N LEU A 2 28.08 -20.92 -15.42
CA LEU A 2 27.22 -19.88 -14.81
C LEU A 2 27.77 -18.45 -14.90
N THR A 3 29.00 -18.29 -15.40
CA THR A 3 29.69 -17.01 -15.62
C THR A 3 29.68 -16.56 -17.09
N ALA A 4 29.20 -17.41 -18.00
CA ALA A 4 29.27 -17.16 -19.44
C ALA A 4 28.15 -16.24 -19.93
N SER A 5 28.30 -15.73 -21.16
CA SER A 5 27.26 -14.97 -21.85
C SER A 5 26.44 -15.87 -22.78
N TYR A 6 25.12 -15.72 -22.73
CA TYR A 6 24.15 -16.47 -23.54
C TYR A 6 23.24 -15.49 -24.28
N LEU A 7 22.88 -15.83 -25.51
CA LEU A 7 21.93 -15.10 -26.34
C LEU A 7 20.91 -16.07 -26.94
N LEU A 8 19.63 -15.85 -26.68
CA LEU A 8 18.58 -16.58 -27.40
C LEU A 8 18.51 -16.12 -28.86
N LYS A 9 18.29 -17.09 -29.76
CA LYS A 9 18.15 -16.85 -31.20
C LYS A 9 16.72 -17.05 -31.70
N ASN A 10 15.84 -17.59 -30.86
CA ASN A 10 14.44 -17.89 -31.13
C ASN A 10 13.71 -18.10 -29.79
N ASN A 11 12.37 -18.11 -29.83
CA ASN A 11 11.56 -18.59 -28.71
C ASN A 11 11.90 -20.04 -28.38
N ILE A 12 11.93 -20.38 -27.10
CA ILE A 12 12.09 -21.74 -26.62
C ILE A 12 10.74 -22.22 -26.11
N ASP A 13 10.15 -23.20 -26.80
CA ASP A 13 8.95 -23.88 -26.32
C ASP A 13 9.36 -25.11 -25.51
N LEU A 14 9.17 -25.04 -24.19
CA LEU A 14 9.37 -26.21 -23.34
C LEU A 14 8.25 -27.22 -23.57
N PRO A 15 8.50 -28.52 -23.31
CA PRO A 15 7.47 -29.54 -23.44
C PRO A 15 6.28 -29.30 -22.50
N ASN A 16 5.14 -29.91 -22.85
CA ASN A 16 3.96 -29.84 -22.00
C ASN A 16 4.30 -30.36 -20.59
N LYS A 17 3.72 -29.74 -19.55
CA LYS A 17 3.87 -30.17 -18.16
C LYS A 17 3.51 -31.65 -17.92
N ASP A 18 2.66 -32.22 -18.77
CA ASP A 18 2.22 -33.62 -18.68
C ASP A 18 2.98 -34.56 -19.63
N ALA A 19 4.02 -34.07 -20.33
CA ALA A 19 4.80 -34.89 -21.26
C ALA A 19 5.70 -35.89 -20.54
N ALA A 20 5.57 -37.18 -20.89
CA ALA A 20 6.29 -38.28 -20.24
C ALA A 20 7.82 -38.19 -20.32
N ALA A 21 8.38 -37.52 -21.34
CA ALA A 21 9.80 -37.21 -21.45
C ALA A 21 10.03 -36.04 -22.41
N ALA A 22 10.95 -35.15 -22.03
CA ALA A 22 11.56 -34.15 -22.90
C ALA A 22 12.99 -34.58 -23.22
N THR A 23 13.44 -34.50 -24.48
CA THR A 23 14.85 -34.71 -24.82
C THR A 23 15.72 -33.73 -24.03
N GLY A 24 16.52 -34.23 -23.10
CA GLY A 24 17.39 -33.44 -22.22
C GLY A 24 16.81 -33.07 -20.84
N ILE A 25 15.52 -33.34 -20.55
CA ILE A 25 14.88 -33.09 -19.25
C ILE A 25 13.91 -34.23 -18.91
N SER A 26 14.44 -35.40 -18.55
CA SER A 26 13.66 -36.65 -18.40
C SER A 26 12.63 -36.65 -17.26
N ASN A 27 12.74 -35.75 -16.28
CA ASN A 27 11.85 -35.66 -15.12
C ASN A 27 11.00 -34.38 -15.10
N TYR A 28 10.88 -33.67 -16.23
CA TYR A 28 10.21 -32.37 -16.29
C TYR A 28 8.75 -32.41 -15.82
N ALA A 29 8.01 -33.47 -16.15
CA ALA A 29 6.62 -33.60 -15.72
C ALA A 29 6.48 -33.86 -14.21
N SER A 30 7.40 -34.60 -13.59
CA SER A 30 7.31 -34.94 -12.17
C SER A 30 7.92 -33.88 -11.25
N GLU A 31 9.03 -33.25 -11.68
CA GLU A 31 9.84 -32.32 -10.87
C GLU A 31 9.76 -30.85 -11.34
N GLY A 32 9.27 -30.59 -12.55
CA GLY A 32 9.32 -29.27 -13.17
C GLY A 32 10.73 -28.86 -13.60
N TRP A 33 10.88 -27.57 -13.91
CA TRP A 33 12.19 -26.98 -14.24
C TRP A 33 13.14 -27.03 -13.05
N ARG A 34 14.37 -27.52 -13.29
CA ARG A 34 15.48 -27.38 -12.35
C ARG A 34 16.19 -26.04 -12.61
N PRO A 35 16.24 -25.13 -11.63
CA PRO A 35 16.79 -23.79 -11.83
C PRO A 35 18.26 -23.79 -12.29
N LEU A 36 18.63 -22.75 -13.04
CA LEU A 36 20.04 -22.45 -13.33
C LEU A 36 20.73 -21.91 -12.08
N GLY A 37 21.84 -22.55 -11.70
CA GLY A 37 22.57 -22.27 -10.46
C GLY A 37 22.07 -23.07 -9.24
N ASP A 38 22.82 -23.01 -8.14
CA ASP A 38 22.56 -23.77 -6.92
C ASP A 38 22.77 -22.93 -5.64
N ALA A 39 22.74 -23.59 -4.46
CA ALA A 39 22.95 -22.98 -3.14
C ALA A 39 24.25 -22.19 -3.02
N ASN A 40 25.30 -22.63 -3.71
CA ASN A 40 26.66 -22.17 -3.56
C ASN A 40 27.14 -21.39 -4.79
N SER A 41 26.42 -21.47 -5.91
CA SER A 41 26.83 -20.86 -7.18
C SER A 41 25.63 -20.22 -7.90
N TYR A 42 25.55 -18.89 -7.81
CA TYR A 42 24.57 -18.09 -8.55
C TYR A 42 25.05 -17.75 -9.95
N PHE A 43 24.11 -17.41 -10.83
CA PHE A 43 24.45 -16.92 -12.18
C PHE A 43 25.07 -15.52 -12.11
N THR A 44 26.29 -15.37 -12.61
CA THR A 44 27.02 -14.08 -12.67
C THR A 44 27.39 -13.68 -14.09
N GLY A 45 27.01 -14.48 -15.08
CA GLY A 45 27.15 -14.17 -16.49
C GLY A 45 26.10 -13.20 -17.03
N THR A 46 25.95 -13.15 -18.35
CA THR A 46 24.89 -12.39 -19.03
C THR A 46 23.95 -13.34 -19.77
N PHE A 47 22.65 -13.21 -19.56
CA PHE A 47 21.63 -13.90 -20.34
C PHE A 47 20.79 -12.86 -21.09
N ASP A 48 21.04 -12.73 -22.39
CA ASP A 48 20.27 -11.88 -23.29
C ASP A 48 19.18 -12.72 -23.97
N GLY A 49 17.92 -12.45 -23.66
CA GLY A 49 16.79 -13.11 -24.29
C GLY A 49 16.57 -12.67 -25.73
N GLY A 50 17.24 -11.63 -26.24
CA GLY A 50 17.09 -11.19 -27.63
C GLY A 50 15.67 -10.77 -28.01
N ASN A 51 14.83 -10.41 -27.02
CA ASN A 51 13.39 -10.21 -27.12
C ASN A 51 12.57 -11.47 -27.44
N PHE A 52 13.14 -12.65 -27.21
CA PHE A 52 12.44 -13.93 -27.28
C PHE A 52 11.94 -14.38 -25.91
N SER A 53 11.05 -15.36 -25.93
CA SER A 53 10.46 -15.94 -24.73
C SER A 53 10.78 -17.42 -24.55
N ILE A 54 10.72 -17.85 -23.30
CA ILE A 54 10.64 -19.26 -22.89
C ILE A 54 9.18 -19.53 -22.55
N ASN A 55 8.56 -20.44 -23.30
CA ASN A 55 7.14 -20.78 -23.20
C ASN A 55 6.94 -22.14 -22.54
N ASN A 56 5.71 -22.39 -22.11
CA ASN A 56 5.31 -23.60 -21.39
C ASN A 56 6.17 -23.86 -20.14
N PHE A 57 6.56 -22.80 -19.45
CA PHE A 57 7.44 -22.92 -18.29
C PHE A 57 6.70 -23.51 -17.09
N TYR A 58 6.95 -24.79 -16.81
CA TYR A 58 6.48 -25.49 -15.63
C TYR A 58 7.56 -25.53 -14.55
N ILE A 59 7.17 -25.17 -13.33
CA ILE A 59 8.02 -25.20 -12.14
C ILE A 59 7.21 -25.73 -10.96
N LYS A 60 7.87 -26.53 -10.11
CA LYS A 60 7.24 -27.19 -8.96
C LYS A 60 8.16 -27.11 -7.75
N ASN A 61 7.77 -26.31 -6.76
CA ASN A 61 8.50 -26.11 -5.50
C ASN A 61 9.96 -25.65 -5.67
N ASN A 62 10.26 -24.94 -6.76
CA ASN A 62 11.60 -24.48 -7.09
C ASN A 62 11.65 -22.95 -7.32
N PRO A 63 12.82 -22.32 -7.14
CA PRO A 63 13.04 -20.91 -7.46
C PRO A 63 13.30 -20.70 -8.96
N GLY A 64 12.32 -20.16 -9.69
CA GLY A 64 12.41 -19.63 -11.05
C GLY A 64 13.19 -20.38 -12.13
N LEU A 65 13.37 -19.73 -13.27
CA LEU A 65 14.30 -20.14 -14.32
C LEU A 65 15.73 -20.16 -13.79
N PHE A 66 16.08 -19.13 -13.00
CA PHE A 66 17.34 -19.00 -12.28
C PHE A 66 17.11 -19.16 -10.79
N ARG A 67 17.96 -19.94 -10.11
CA ARG A 67 17.92 -20.00 -8.66
C ARG A 67 18.20 -18.63 -8.06
N GLY A 68 19.19 -17.95 -8.62
CA GLY A 68 19.45 -16.55 -8.36
C GLY A 68 20.55 -15.98 -9.23
N LEU A 69 20.56 -14.66 -9.33
CA LEU A 69 21.63 -13.88 -9.92
C LEU A 69 22.57 -13.41 -8.81
N GLY A 70 23.87 -13.65 -9.00
CA GLY A 70 24.91 -13.08 -8.16
C GLY A 70 25.22 -11.64 -8.58
N GLU A 71 26.12 -11.00 -7.83
CA GLU A 71 26.64 -9.68 -8.20
C GLU A 71 27.30 -9.75 -9.59
N GLY A 72 27.03 -8.73 -10.42
CA GLY A 72 27.48 -8.68 -11.81
C GLY A 72 26.66 -9.52 -12.79
N GLY A 73 25.77 -10.41 -12.31
CA GLY A 73 24.86 -11.17 -13.16
C GLY A 73 23.85 -10.26 -13.87
N ILE A 74 23.60 -10.52 -15.16
CA ILE A 74 22.67 -9.74 -15.99
C ILE A 74 21.68 -10.67 -16.67
N ILE A 75 20.39 -10.39 -16.56
CA ILE A 75 19.36 -10.94 -17.44
C ILE A 75 18.68 -9.77 -18.14
N LYS A 76 18.55 -9.84 -19.46
CA LYS A 76 17.84 -8.80 -20.21
C LYS A 76 17.03 -9.31 -21.39
N ASN A 77 16.03 -8.55 -21.81
CA ASN A 77 15.23 -8.79 -23.02
C ASN A 77 14.59 -10.19 -23.08
N LEU A 78 14.10 -10.72 -21.94
CA LEU A 78 13.64 -12.10 -21.83
C LEU A 78 12.20 -12.18 -21.31
N GLY A 79 11.37 -12.93 -22.03
CA GLY A 79 10.04 -13.36 -21.55
C GLY A 79 10.06 -14.76 -20.96
N VAL A 80 9.32 -15.00 -19.87
CA VAL A 80 9.07 -16.35 -19.33
C VAL A 80 7.57 -16.53 -19.10
N ASN A 81 6.96 -17.44 -19.86
CA ASN A 81 5.52 -17.69 -19.82
C ASN A 81 5.25 -19.01 -19.10
N ALA A 82 4.77 -18.90 -17.85
CA ALA A 82 4.51 -20.05 -17.00
C ALA A 82 3.13 -20.67 -17.25
N VAL A 83 3.03 -21.99 -17.05
CA VAL A 83 1.78 -22.74 -17.20
C VAL A 83 0.96 -22.77 -15.91
N SER A 84 -0.34 -23.01 -16.04
CA SER A 84 -1.22 -23.21 -14.89
C SER A 84 -0.83 -24.44 -14.05
N GLY A 85 -0.88 -24.27 -12.72
CA GLY A 85 -0.45 -25.27 -11.74
C GLY A 85 1.04 -25.19 -11.39
N ALA A 86 1.75 -24.16 -11.85
CA ALA A 86 3.10 -23.86 -11.41
C ALA A 86 3.11 -23.50 -9.92
N VAL A 87 4.02 -24.14 -9.16
CA VAL A 87 4.25 -23.86 -7.75
C VAL A 87 5.65 -23.26 -7.60
N VAL A 88 5.73 -22.00 -7.19
CA VAL A 88 6.98 -21.23 -7.18
C VAL A 88 7.50 -21.03 -5.75
N ALA A 89 8.80 -21.15 -5.54
CA ALA A 89 9.49 -20.75 -4.31
C ALA A 89 10.38 -19.51 -4.57
N GLY A 90 9.74 -18.34 -4.76
CA GLY A 90 10.42 -17.11 -5.21
C GLY A 90 9.64 -16.42 -6.31
N GLY A 91 10.23 -16.28 -7.52
CA GLY A 91 9.54 -15.80 -8.71
C GLY A 91 9.83 -16.62 -9.95
N ILE A 92 9.06 -16.37 -11.03
CA ILE A 92 9.15 -17.16 -12.28
C ILE A 92 10.52 -17.00 -12.94
N LEU A 93 11.07 -15.78 -12.97
CA LEU A 93 12.37 -15.55 -13.57
C LEU A 93 13.50 -15.94 -12.61
N ALA A 94 13.44 -15.47 -11.37
CA ALA A 94 14.49 -15.74 -10.39
C ALA A 94 13.98 -15.89 -8.95
N GLY A 95 14.62 -16.76 -8.17
CA GLY A 95 14.44 -16.79 -6.71
C GLY A 95 15.04 -15.55 -6.03
N LEU A 96 16.27 -15.20 -6.43
CA LEU A 96 17.04 -14.08 -5.87
C LEU A 96 17.67 -13.24 -6.98
N ASN A 97 17.66 -11.92 -6.83
CA ASN A 97 18.41 -10.99 -7.68
C ASN A 97 19.40 -10.16 -6.85
N LYS A 98 20.72 -10.36 -7.05
CA LYS A 98 21.79 -9.44 -6.61
C LYS A 98 22.41 -8.66 -7.78
N GLY A 99 21.95 -8.93 -9.00
CA GLY A 99 22.49 -8.37 -10.24
C GLY A 99 21.52 -7.39 -10.90
N THR A 100 21.45 -7.45 -12.23
CA THR A 100 20.60 -6.59 -13.06
C THR A 100 19.58 -7.41 -13.84
N ILE A 101 18.31 -7.03 -13.75
CA ILE A 101 17.22 -7.51 -14.59
C ILE A 101 16.67 -6.32 -15.36
N ASP A 102 16.76 -6.34 -16.69
CA ASP A 102 16.31 -5.23 -17.56
C ASP A 102 15.44 -5.72 -18.72
N LYS A 103 14.27 -5.13 -18.93
CA LYS A 103 13.36 -5.50 -20.05
C LYS A 103 12.98 -6.98 -20.04
N CYS A 104 12.69 -7.51 -18.85
CA CYS A 104 12.25 -8.88 -18.69
C CYS A 104 10.78 -8.94 -18.27
N TYR A 105 10.12 -10.04 -18.58
CA TYR A 105 8.76 -10.24 -18.13
C TYR A 105 8.40 -11.67 -17.78
N ALA A 106 7.38 -11.80 -16.93
CA ALA A 106 6.76 -13.07 -16.62
C ALA A 106 5.24 -13.03 -16.78
N THR A 107 4.66 -14.13 -17.25
CA THR A 107 3.21 -14.31 -17.35
C THR A 107 2.80 -15.67 -16.79
N GLY A 108 1.50 -15.85 -16.51
CA GLY A 108 0.92 -17.11 -16.07
C GLY A 108 0.14 -17.01 -14.76
N SER A 109 -0.06 -18.14 -14.10
CA SER A 109 -0.70 -18.22 -12.79
C SER A 109 0.11 -19.16 -11.90
N VAL A 110 0.42 -18.72 -10.69
CA VAL A 110 1.27 -19.46 -9.75
C VAL A 110 0.59 -19.59 -8.39
N SER A 111 0.77 -20.74 -7.75
CA SER A 111 0.55 -20.90 -6.32
C SER A 111 1.88 -20.93 -5.57
N SER A 112 1.89 -20.53 -4.30
CA SER A 112 3.09 -20.59 -3.49
C SER A 112 2.81 -20.68 -2.00
N SER A 113 3.57 -21.55 -1.33
CA SER A 113 3.66 -21.66 0.13
C SER A 113 4.98 -21.10 0.68
N SER A 114 5.74 -20.38 -0.16
CA SER A 114 7.03 -19.78 0.21
C SER A 114 6.85 -18.45 0.96
N SER A 115 7.88 -18.03 1.69
CA SER A 115 7.87 -16.79 2.47
C SER A 115 8.12 -15.52 1.66
N SER A 116 8.62 -15.65 0.43
CA SER A 116 8.90 -14.54 -0.46
C SER A 116 8.47 -14.90 -1.87
N VAL A 117 7.39 -14.28 -2.33
CA VAL A 117 6.72 -14.64 -3.58
C VAL A 117 6.60 -13.41 -4.45
N GLY A 118 7.20 -13.46 -5.64
CA GLY A 118 7.05 -12.42 -6.67
C GLY A 118 6.64 -13.03 -7.99
N GLY A 119 5.85 -12.33 -8.81
CA GLY A 119 5.56 -12.83 -10.16
C GLY A 119 6.82 -12.95 -11.02
N LEU A 120 7.77 -12.02 -10.88
CA LEU A 120 9.04 -12.05 -11.60
C LEU A 120 10.19 -12.54 -10.72
N VAL A 121 10.37 -11.97 -9.53
CA VAL A 121 11.50 -12.26 -8.64
C VAL A 121 11.04 -12.49 -7.20
N GLY A 122 11.53 -13.53 -6.53
CA GLY A 122 11.25 -13.73 -5.10
C GLY A 122 11.83 -12.58 -4.25
N SER A 123 13.15 -12.51 -4.17
CA SER A 123 13.88 -11.48 -3.44
C SER A 123 14.79 -10.65 -4.34
N ASN A 124 14.67 -9.32 -4.28
CA ASN A 124 15.50 -8.38 -5.01
C ASN A 124 16.41 -7.60 -4.06
N SER A 125 17.71 -7.61 -4.32
CA SER A 125 18.73 -6.76 -3.71
C SER A 125 19.57 -6.00 -4.75
N GLY A 126 19.39 -6.35 -6.03
CA GLY A 126 19.97 -5.65 -7.17
C GLY A 126 19.01 -4.65 -7.82
N SER A 127 19.09 -4.53 -9.14
CA SER A 127 18.27 -3.62 -9.94
C SER A 127 17.28 -4.37 -10.82
N ILE A 128 16.03 -3.90 -10.84
CA ILE A 128 15.00 -4.32 -11.78
C ILE A 128 14.51 -3.08 -12.53
N THR A 129 14.65 -3.09 -13.86
CA THR A 129 14.28 -1.96 -14.72
C THR A 129 13.46 -2.40 -15.91
N ASN A 130 12.51 -1.57 -16.35
CA ASN A 130 11.73 -1.77 -17.58
C ASN A 130 11.06 -3.16 -17.65
N SER A 131 10.70 -3.74 -16.52
CA SER A 131 10.32 -5.15 -16.41
C SER A 131 8.91 -5.28 -15.86
N TYR A 132 8.22 -6.38 -16.19
CA TYR A 132 6.84 -6.52 -15.75
C TYR A 132 6.41 -7.95 -15.46
N ALA A 133 5.31 -8.07 -14.71
CA ALA A 133 4.66 -9.34 -14.44
C ALA A 133 3.14 -9.23 -14.64
N THR A 134 2.57 -10.10 -15.46
CA THR A 134 1.11 -10.24 -15.59
C THR A 134 0.66 -11.55 -14.93
N VAL A 135 1.25 -11.87 -13.78
CA VAL A 135 1.14 -13.16 -13.12
C VAL A 135 0.04 -13.11 -12.07
N ASN A 136 -0.92 -14.03 -12.13
CA ASN A 136 -1.87 -14.21 -11.05
C ASN A 136 -1.23 -15.05 -9.94
N ILE A 137 -1.24 -14.54 -8.71
CA ILE A 137 -0.58 -15.17 -7.57
C ILE A 137 -1.63 -15.54 -6.53
N SER A 138 -1.56 -16.79 -6.05
CA SER A 138 -2.28 -17.25 -4.86
C SER A 138 -1.28 -17.83 -3.85
N SER A 139 -1.28 -17.31 -2.62
CA SER A 139 -0.42 -17.82 -1.55
C SER A 139 -1.20 -18.21 -0.31
N ASP A 140 -0.76 -19.27 0.38
CA ASP A 140 -1.40 -19.81 1.58
C ASP A 140 -0.50 -19.75 2.84
N SER A 141 0.67 -19.11 2.73
CA SER A 141 1.73 -19.15 3.76
C SER A 141 2.13 -17.77 4.27
N TYR A 142 2.95 -17.75 5.32
CA TYR A 142 3.57 -16.57 5.92
C TYR A 142 4.41 -15.85 4.89
N SER A 143 3.94 -14.74 4.29
CA SER A 143 4.60 -14.29 3.08
C SER A 143 4.63 -12.79 2.87
N SER A 144 5.75 -12.37 2.27
CA SER A 144 5.81 -11.15 1.48
C SER A 144 5.47 -11.51 0.05
N VAL A 145 4.27 -11.14 -0.40
CA VAL A 145 3.74 -11.45 -1.73
C VAL A 145 3.64 -10.18 -2.55
N GLY A 146 4.35 -10.11 -3.67
CA GLY A 146 4.25 -9.02 -4.63
C GLY A 146 3.91 -9.51 -6.03
N GLY A 147 3.12 -8.76 -6.78
CA GLY A 147 2.87 -9.11 -8.19
C GLY A 147 4.14 -9.12 -9.05
N LEU A 148 5.16 -8.31 -8.71
CA LEU A 148 6.48 -8.32 -9.36
C LEU A 148 7.55 -8.94 -8.45
N VAL A 149 7.67 -8.45 -7.21
CA VAL A 149 8.74 -8.84 -6.27
C VAL A 149 8.18 -9.17 -4.90
N GLY A 150 8.57 -10.29 -4.30
CA GLY A 150 8.19 -10.62 -2.92
C GLY A 150 8.82 -9.67 -1.91
N ILE A 151 10.15 -9.73 -1.78
CA ILE A 151 10.93 -8.85 -0.89
C ILE A 151 11.89 -8.00 -1.72
N ASN A 152 11.90 -6.70 -1.48
CA ASN A 152 12.82 -5.76 -2.12
C ASN A 152 13.71 -5.06 -1.09
N SER A 153 15.01 -5.10 -1.35
CA SER A 153 16.07 -4.37 -0.67
C SER A 153 16.96 -3.62 -1.68
N GLY A 154 16.51 -3.53 -2.94
CA GLY A 154 17.23 -2.90 -4.05
C GLY A 154 16.41 -1.82 -4.75
N ARG A 155 16.64 -1.67 -6.06
CA ARG A 155 16.02 -0.64 -6.90
C ARG A 155 15.03 -1.26 -7.89
N ILE A 156 13.85 -0.66 -8.00
CA ILE A 156 12.84 -0.99 -9.00
C ILE A 156 12.45 0.29 -9.72
N SER A 157 12.51 0.30 -11.05
CA SER A 157 12.09 1.46 -11.84
C SER A 157 11.45 1.10 -13.17
N ASN A 158 10.52 1.93 -13.64
CA ASN A 158 9.82 1.75 -14.93
C ASN A 158 9.22 0.33 -15.06
N SER A 159 8.68 -0.20 -13.97
CA SER A 159 8.29 -1.60 -13.89
C SER A 159 6.86 -1.74 -13.37
N TYR A 160 6.16 -2.79 -13.75
CA TYR A 160 4.75 -2.91 -13.40
C TYR A 160 4.26 -4.33 -13.19
N ALA A 161 3.13 -4.43 -12.49
CA ALA A 161 2.42 -5.69 -12.32
C ALA A 161 0.91 -5.53 -12.57
N THR A 162 0.29 -6.48 -13.28
CA THR A 162 -1.14 -6.40 -13.61
C THR A 162 -1.95 -7.61 -13.20
N GLY A 163 -1.31 -8.73 -12.85
CA GLY A 163 -2.01 -9.91 -12.36
C GLY A 163 -2.55 -9.70 -10.93
N SER A 164 -3.61 -10.43 -10.58
CA SER A 164 -4.20 -10.36 -9.24
C SER A 164 -3.32 -11.04 -8.21
N VAL A 165 -3.27 -10.50 -6.99
CA VAL A 165 -2.54 -11.09 -5.87
C VAL A 165 -3.53 -11.43 -4.77
N SER A 166 -3.65 -12.72 -4.43
CA SER A 166 -4.45 -13.20 -3.32
C SER A 166 -3.59 -13.97 -2.32
N SER A 167 -3.84 -13.74 -1.03
CA SER A 167 -3.14 -14.45 0.04
C SER A 167 -4.12 -14.87 1.14
N SER A 168 -4.03 -16.13 1.56
CA SER A 168 -4.78 -16.68 2.68
C SER A 168 -3.82 -17.29 3.70
N SER A 169 -3.29 -16.48 4.62
CA SER A 169 -2.31 -16.94 5.59
C SER A 169 -2.88 -17.04 6.99
N SER A 170 -2.30 -17.91 7.80
CA SER A 170 -2.62 -18.06 9.22
C SER A 170 -1.86 -17.10 10.13
N SER A 171 -1.14 -16.12 9.58
CA SER A 171 -0.18 -15.27 10.30
C SER A 171 0.14 -13.95 9.62
N THR A 172 1.12 -13.21 10.12
CA THR A 172 1.49 -11.89 9.61
C THR A 172 1.95 -11.92 8.15
N SER A 173 1.26 -11.20 7.28
CA SER A 173 1.56 -11.14 5.84
C SER A 173 1.66 -9.71 5.31
N SER A 174 2.58 -9.49 4.37
CA SER A 174 2.75 -8.23 3.63
C SER A 174 2.47 -8.47 2.16
N ILE A 175 1.40 -7.87 1.64
CA ILE A 175 0.89 -8.19 0.32
C ILE A 175 0.79 -6.91 -0.49
N GLY A 176 1.47 -6.88 -1.62
CA GLY A 176 1.49 -5.75 -2.55
C GLY A 176 1.14 -6.16 -3.96
N GLY A 177 0.50 -5.28 -4.73
CA GLY A 177 0.29 -5.53 -6.15
C GLY A 177 1.60 -5.49 -6.95
N LEU A 178 2.61 -4.73 -6.52
CA LEU A 178 3.97 -4.74 -7.11
C LEU A 178 4.98 -5.42 -6.19
N VAL A 179 5.09 -4.98 -4.94
CA VAL A 179 6.09 -5.44 -3.97
C VAL A 179 5.45 -5.88 -2.67
N GLY A 180 5.74 -7.09 -2.18
CA GLY A 180 5.25 -7.53 -0.88
C GLY A 180 5.79 -6.68 0.25
N SER A 181 7.11 -6.63 0.39
CA SER A 181 7.79 -5.80 1.40
C SER A 181 9.06 -5.14 0.88
N ASN A 182 9.21 -3.85 1.16
CA ASN A 182 10.52 -3.17 1.11
C ASN A 182 11.16 -3.28 2.49
N ASN A 183 12.29 -3.99 2.60
CA ASN A 183 12.95 -4.23 3.89
C ASN A 183 14.39 -3.69 3.89
N ASN A 184 14.60 -2.64 4.70
CA ASN A 184 15.91 -2.10 5.01
C ASN A 184 16.32 -2.50 6.43
N SER A 185 16.95 -3.66 6.56
CA SER A 185 17.48 -4.21 7.82
C SER A 185 18.97 -4.61 7.73
N GLY A 186 19.68 -4.10 6.73
CA GLY A 186 21.07 -4.48 6.44
C GLY A 186 22.11 -3.68 7.21
N ASN A 187 23.37 -4.14 7.15
CA ASN A 187 24.53 -3.37 7.61
C ASN A 187 24.92 -2.34 6.54
N GLY A 188 25.05 -1.07 6.94
CA GLY A 188 25.41 0.06 6.06
C GLY A 188 24.20 0.82 5.51
N SER A 189 24.41 2.06 5.05
CA SER A 189 23.33 2.93 4.59
C SER A 189 22.80 2.54 3.20
N ILE A 190 21.79 1.67 3.16
CA ILE A 190 21.16 1.21 1.91
C ILE A 190 19.94 2.09 1.58
N SER A 191 19.80 2.43 0.30
CA SER A 191 18.63 3.14 -0.23
C SER A 191 17.80 2.23 -1.12
N ILE A 192 16.57 1.97 -0.68
CA ILE A 192 15.57 1.23 -1.45
C ILE A 192 14.73 2.25 -2.23
N SER A 193 14.47 1.99 -3.50
CA SER A 193 13.65 2.89 -4.32
C SER A 193 12.71 2.14 -5.25
N ILE A 194 11.49 2.66 -5.34
CA ILE A 194 10.49 2.32 -6.37
C ILE A 194 10.14 3.63 -7.07
N SER A 195 10.32 3.68 -8.39
CA SER A 195 10.05 4.88 -9.18
C SER A 195 9.37 4.56 -10.50
N ASN A 196 8.48 5.43 -10.98
CA ASN A 196 7.82 5.29 -12.28
C ASN A 196 7.20 3.89 -12.48
N SER A 197 6.60 3.35 -11.42
CA SER A 197 6.17 1.94 -11.38
C SER A 197 4.72 1.84 -10.94
N TYR A 198 4.02 0.81 -11.39
CA TYR A 198 2.58 0.71 -11.12
C TYR A 198 2.05 -0.70 -10.96
N ALA A 199 0.90 -0.79 -10.28
CA ALA A 199 0.15 -2.03 -10.11
C ALA A 199 -1.33 -1.85 -10.47
N MET A 200 -1.90 -2.82 -11.20
CA MET A 200 -3.30 -2.74 -11.66
C MET A 200 -4.18 -3.90 -11.18
N GLY A 201 -3.59 -5.03 -10.80
CA GLY A 201 -4.32 -6.19 -10.32
C GLY A 201 -4.96 -5.95 -8.95
N SER A 202 -6.09 -6.61 -8.70
CA SER A 202 -6.70 -6.60 -7.37
C SER A 202 -5.79 -7.27 -6.34
N VAL A 203 -5.76 -6.74 -5.13
CA VAL A 203 -5.00 -7.30 -4.01
C VAL A 203 -5.97 -7.70 -2.89
N SER A 204 -5.97 -8.97 -2.51
CA SER A 204 -6.85 -9.48 -1.45
C SER A 204 -6.11 -10.31 -0.41
N TYR A 205 -6.46 -10.07 0.85
CA TYR A 205 -6.03 -10.89 1.98
C TYR A 205 -7.21 -11.50 2.69
N SER A 206 -7.12 -12.78 3.04
CA SER A 206 -8.08 -13.44 3.93
C SER A 206 -7.40 -14.28 5.00
N SER A 207 -7.60 -13.91 6.26
CA SER A 207 -7.15 -14.72 7.39
C SER A 207 -7.82 -16.09 7.41
N THR A 208 -7.07 -17.12 7.79
CA THR A 208 -7.61 -18.45 8.12
C THR A 208 -7.64 -18.70 9.63
N THR A 209 -7.16 -17.75 10.45
CA THR A 209 -7.06 -17.85 11.91
C THR A 209 -7.56 -16.58 12.60
N THR A 210 -7.54 -16.55 13.93
CA THR A 210 -7.97 -15.40 14.75
C THR A 210 -6.83 -14.49 15.20
N THR A 211 -5.57 -14.83 14.90
CA THR A 211 -4.37 -14.12 15.37
C THR A 211 -3.58 -13.43 14.25
N SER A 212 -4.07 -13.46 13.00
CA SER A 212 -3.30 -12.98 11.87
C SER A 212 -3.34 -11.46 11.75
N SER A 213 -2.18 -10.90 11.37
CA SER A 213 -2.01 -9.49 11.07
C SER A 213 -1.74 -9.30 9.58
N SER A 214 -2.14 -8.17 9.00
CA SER A 214 -1.92 -7.93 7.57
C SER A 214 -1.47 -6.51 7.29
N SER A 215 -0.56 -6.38 6.32
CA SER A 215 -0.23 -5.12 5.65
C SER A 215 -0.48 -5.30 4.17
N VAL A 216 -1.57 -4.73 3.67
CA VAL A 216 -2.06 -4.93 2.31
C VAL A 216 -2.02 -3.61 1.56
N GLY A 217 -1.26 -3.54 0.48
CA GLY A 217 -1.14 -2.36 -0.36
C GLY A 217 -1.43 -2.67 -1.83
N GLY A 218 -2.04 -1.74 -2.56
CA GLY A 218 -2.21 -1.92 -4.00
C GLY A 218 -0.88 -1.91 -4.76
N LEU A 219 0.13 -1.16 -4.30
CA LEU A 219 1.49 -1.20 -4.84
C LEU A 219 2.45 -1.96 -3.91
N VAL A 220 2.51 -1.58 -2.64
CA VAL A 220 3.47 -2.14 -1.66
C VAL A 220 2.76 -2.58 -0.40
N GLY A 221 2.97 -3.83 0.04
CA GLY A 221 2.41 -4.30 1.32
C GLY A 221 2.97 -3.54 2.51
N SER A 222 4.29 -3.56 2.69
CA SER A 222 4.96 -2.85 3.79
C SER A 222 6.28 -2.20 3.37
N ASN A 223 6.56 -1.04 3.96
CA ASN A 223 7.88 -0.41 3.97
C ASN A 223 8.43 -0.48 5.39
N ILE A 224 9.56 -1.15 5.57
CA ILE A 224 10.17 -1.38 6.88
C ILE A 224 11.61 -0.85 6.85
N ASN A 225 11.85 0.22 7.59
CA ASN A 225 13.19 0.76 7.78
C ASN A 225 13.62 0.62 9.25
N ASN A 226 14.43 -0.43 9.51
CA ASN A 226 15.00 -0.74 10.82
C ASN A 226 16.51 -0.55 10.87
N ASN A 227 17.08 0.13 9.87
CA ASN A 227 18.52 0.26 9.75
C ASN A 227 19.04 1.41 10.62
N SER A 228 19.62 1.08 11.77
CA SER A 228 20.17 2.07 12.71
C SER A 228 21.38 2.84 12.16
N ASN A 229 21.99 2.39 11.05
CA ASN A 229 23.14 3.03 10.40
C ASN A 229 22.75 4.05 9.33
N GLY A 230 21.47 4.46 9.29
CA GLY A 230 20.93 5.31 8.23
C GLY A 230 20.55 4.52 6.97
N GLY A 231 19.84 5.17 6.06
CA GLY A 231 19.25 4.54 4.87
C GLY A 231 17.79 4.97 4.69
N SER A 232 17.27 4.81 3.48
CA SER A 232 15.95 5.35 3.12
C SER A 232 15.16 4.40 2.23
N ILE A 233 13.84 4.47 2.33
CA ILE A 233 12.91 3.88 1.37
C ILE A 233 12.18 5.02 0.67
N SER A 234 12.18 5.04 -0.66
CA SER A 234 11.45 6.04 -1.45
C SER A 234 10.51 5.37 -2.45
N ILE A 235 9.28 5.88 -2.51
CA ILE A 235 8.30 5.56 -3.54
C ILE A 235 7.93 6.88 -4.23
N SER A 236 8.18 6.96 -5.53
CA SER A 236 7.96 8.19 -6.29
C SER A 236 7.32 7.92 -7.65
N ASN A 237 6.49 8.84 -8.14
CA ASN A 237 5.90 8.76 -9.48
C ASN A 237 5.24 7.39 -9.76
N SER A 238 4.58 6.82 -8.76
CA SER A 238 4.11 5.44 -8.79
C SER A 238 2.65 5.36 -8.40
N TYR A 239 1.93 4.37 -8.92
CA TYR A 239 0.49 4.31 -8.69
C TYR A 239 -0.11 2.92 -8.64
N ALA A 240 -1.28 2.81 -8.01
CA ALA A 240 -2.07 1.59 -7.96
C ALA A 240 -3.54 1.85 -8.31
N THR A 241 -4.13 1.00 -9.15
CA THR A 241 -5.53 1.18 -9.58
C THR A 241 -6.45 0.01 -9.22
N GLY A 242 -5.88 -1.14 -8.85
CA GLY A 242 -6.65 -2.31 -8.43
C GLY A 242 -7.33 -2.11 -7.08
N SER A 243 -8.46 -2.78 -6.85
CA SER A 243 -9.12 -2.80 -5.55
C SER A 243 -8.25 -3.52 -4.51
N VAL A 244 -8.28 -3.04 -3.27
CA VAL A 244 -7.55 -3.63 -2.15
C VAL A 244 -8.52 -4.05 -1.06
N SER A 245 -8.48 -5.31 -0.65
CA SER A 245 -9.33 -5.83 0.43
C SER A 245 -8.56 -6.67 1.44
N SER A 246 -8.95 -6.57 2.71
CA SER A 246 -8.39 -7.40 3.79
C SER A 246 -9.47 -7.89 4.75
N SER A 247 -9.57 -9.20 4.93
CA SER A 247 -10.33 -9.85 6.00
C SER A 247 -9.38 -10.41 7.06
N SER A 248 -8.87 -9.53 7.94
CA SER A 248 -7.94 -9.89 9.01
C SER A 248 -8.65 -10.02 10.37
N SER A 249 -8.00 -10.68 11.32
CA SER A 249 -8.61 -11.08 12.58
C SER A 249 -7.96 -10.46 13.84
N SER A 250 -6.93 -9.63 13.67
CA SER A 250 -6.21 -9.00 14.80
C SER A 250 -5.77 -7.59 14.47
N TYR A 251 -4.93 -7.44 13.45
CA TYR A 251 -4.40 -6.14 13.04
C TYR A 251 -4.39 -6.03 11.52
N SER A 252 -4.94 -4.94 11.00
CA SER A 252 -4.98 -4.66 9.56
C SER A 252 -4.42 -3.29 9.27
N SER A 253 -3.49 -3.21 8.32
CA SER A 253 -3.09 -1.96 7.69
C SER A 253 -3.33 -2.10 6.19
N VAL A 254 -4.37 -1.45 5.70
CA VAL A 254 -4.84 -1.58 4.31
C VAL A 254 -4.72 -0.23 3.63
N GLY A 255 -3.94 -0.16 2.56
CA GLY A 255 -3.76 1.04 1.76
C GLY A 255 -4.00 0.80 0.29
N GLY A 256 -4.58 1.76 -0.42
CA GLY A 256 -4.70 1.65 -1.89
C GLY A 256 -3.35 1.67 -2.59
N LEU A 257 -2.33 2.35 -2.04
CA LEU A 257 -0.96 2.30 -2.53
C LEU A 257 -0.06 1.47 -1.60
N VAL A 258 -0.04 1.79 -0.30
CA VAL A 258 0.87 1.17 0.68
C VAL A 258 0.12 0.70 1.91
N GLY A 259 0.30 -0.56 2.32
CA GLY A 259 -0.30 -1.05 3.56
C GLY A 259 0.24 -0.32 4.79
N SER A 260 1.55 -0.39 5.01
CA SER A 260 2.18 0.25 6.18
C SER A 260 3.56 0.87 5.88
N ASN A 261 3.83 2.03 6.47
CA ASN A 261 5.15 2.64 6.60
C ASN A 261 5.62 2.55 8.06
N SER A 262 6.58 1.66 8.32
CA SER A 262 7.16 1.42 9.64
C SER A 262 8.64 1.82 9.68
N SER A 263 8.95 2.85 10.45
CA SER A 263 10.32 3.26 10.77
C SER A 263 10.54 3.16 12.28
N SER A 264 11.53 2.37 12.71
CA SER A 264 11.98 2.36 14.11
C SER A 264 13.04 3.43 14.39
N ASN A 265 13.58 4.07 13.34
CA ASN A 265 14.53 5.15 13.46
C ASN A 265 13.83 6.47 13.82
N SER A 266 14.39 7.19 14.79
CA SER A 266 14.01 8.58 15.13
C SER A 266 14.36 9.59 14.03
N ILE A 267 15.03 9.14 12.96
CA ILE A 267 15.35 9.97 11.80
C ILE A 267 14.06 10.22 11.02
N SER A 268 13.58 11.46 11.04
CA SER A 268 12.46 11.90 10.21
C SER A 268 12.75 11.63 8.73
N ASN A 269 11.75 11.14 7.98
CA ASN A 269 11.81 10.89 6.53
C ASN A 269 12.68 9.69 6.08
N SER A 270 12.87 8.70 6.96
CA SER A 270 13.49 7.42 6.60
C SER A 270 12.66 6.63 5.56
N ILE A 271 11.38 6.97 5.39
CA ILE A 271 10.49 6.50 4.34
C ILE A 271 9.80 7.73 3.70
N SER A 272 9.70 7.76 2.38
CA SER A 272 9.01 8.84 1.66
C SER A 272 8.12 8.30 0.55
N ILE A 273 6.91 8.85 0.47
CA ILE A 273 5.98 8.67 -0.66
C ILE A 273 5.75 10.04 -1.27
N SER A 274 6.02 10.15 -2.57
CA SER A 274 5.94 11.40 -3.32
C SER A 274 5.32 11.19 -4.69
N ASP A 275 4.55 12.17 -5.18
CA ASP A 275 4.03 12.19 -6.56
C ASP A 275 3.35 10.88 -6.97
N SER A 276 2.63 10.26 -6.02
CA SER A 276 2.10 8.90 -6.15
C SER A 276 0.61 8.86 -5.80
N TYR A 277 -0.13 7.91 -6.37
CA TYR A 277 -1.57 7.90 -6.19
C TYR A 277 -2.21 6.52 -6.22
N ALA A 278 -3.41 6.43 -5.63
CA ALA A 278 -4.24 5.24 -5.68
C ALA A 278 -5.69 5.56 -6.06
N THR A 279 -6.29 4.74 -6.93
CA THR A 279 -7.67 4.98 -7.40
C THR A 279 -8.62 3.82 -7.13
N GLY A 280 -8.11 2.65 -6.76
CA GLY A 280 -8.92 1.49 -6.43
C GLY A 280 -9.66 1.66 -5.10
N SER A 281 -10.82 1.02 -4.96
CA SER A 281 -11.54 0.96 -3.68
C SER A 281 -10.73 0.19 -2.64
N VAL A 282 -10.76 0.65 -1.40
CA VAL A 282 -10.07 0.01 -0.27
C VAL A 282 -11.09 -0.41 0.77
N SER A 283 -11.08 -1.69 1.16
CA SER A 283 -11.96 -2.20 2.19
C SER A 283 -11.26 -3.08 3.21
N SER A 284 -11.66 -2.97 4.48
CA SER A 284 -11.34 -3.97 5.49
C SER A 284 -12.60 -4.58 6.08
N SER A 285 -12.52 -5.86 6.42
CA SER A 285 -13.51 -6.54 7.24
C SER A 285 -12.85 -7.35 8.35
N SER A 286 -13.52 -7.42 9.49
CA SER A 286 -13.03 -8.20 10.64
C SER A 286 -14.21 -8.80 11.41
N SER A 287 -14.02 -10.02 11.91
CA SER A 287 -15.02 -10.75 12.68
C SER A 287 -14.59 -11.05 14.13
N SER A 288 -13.40 -10.61 14.53
CA SER A 288 -12.77 -10.86 15.85
C SER A 288 -12.09 -9.60 16.40
N TYR A 289 -11.17 -9.74 17.36
CA TYR A 289 -10.37 -8.63 17.90
C TYR A 289 -9.78 -7.79 16.76
N ASP A 290 -10.07 -6.49 16.72
CA ASP A 290 -9.71 -5.70 15.53
C ASP A 290 -9.02 -4.38 15.87
N TYR A 291 -7.86 -4.19 15.28
CA TYR A 291 -7.18 -2.92 15.09
C TYR A 291 -6.98 -2.70 13.59
N SER A 292 -7.80 -1.86 12.98
CA SER A 292 -7.78 -1.62 11.54
C SER A 292 -7.42 -0.18 11.21
N TYR A 293 -6.34 -0.01 10.45
CA TYR A 293 -5.97 1.22 9.76
C TYR A 293 -6.27 1.06 8.27
N VAL A 294 -7.22 1.82 7.75
CA VAL A 294 -7.67 1.73 6.37
C VAL A 294 -7.54 3.08 5.71
N GLY A 295 -6.67 3.18 4.71
CA GLY A 295 -6.41 4.42 3.97
C GLY A 295 -6.58 4.25 2.47
N GLY A 296 -7.11 5.26 1.78
CA GLY A 296 -7.17 5.22 0.32
C GLY A 296 -5.79 5.22 -0.33
N LEU A 297 -4.77 5.83 0.29
CA LEU A 297 -3.37 5.78 -0.15
C LEU A 297 -2.54 4.87 0.77
N VAL A 298 -2.54 5.16 2.08
CA VAL A 298 -1.68 4.46 3.05
C VAL A 298 -2.50 3.98 4.25
N GLY A 299 -2.40 2.71 4.63
CA GLY A 299 -3.06 2.22 5.85
C GLY A 299 -2.50 2.92 7.09
N ASN A 300 -1.25 2.63 7.44
CA ASN A 300 -0.55 3.25 8.57
C ASN A 300 0.70 4.00 8.11
N ASN A 301 0.83 5.27 8.48
CA ASN A 301 1.94 6.14 8.10
C ASN A 301 2.71 6.70 9.30
N ASN A 302 3.98 6.30 9.44
CA ASN A 302 4.93 6.87 10.39
C ASN A 302 6.06 7.67 9.70
N SER A 303 5.81 8.22 8.50
CA SER A 303 6.83 8.93 7.73
C SER A 303 6.25 10.00 6.80
N SER A 304 6.99 10.44 5.77
CA SER A 304 6.55 11.54 4.89
C SER A 304 5.70 11.07 3.70
N ILE A 305 4.57 11.73 3.51
CA ILE A 305 3.73 11.68 2.31
C ILE A 305 3.64 13.10 1.73
N SER A 306 3.89 13.23 0.44
CA SER A 306 3.85 14.52 -0.27
C SER A 306 3.29 14.38 -1.67
N ASN A 307 2.60 15.42 -2.17
CA ASN A 307 2.12 15.49 -3.55
C ASN A 307 1.36 14.24 -4.02
N SER A 308 0.60 13.61 -3.12
CA SER A 308 0.02 12.29 -3.35
C SER A 308 -1.47 12.30 -3.09
N TYR A 309 -2.21 11.39 -3.74
CA TYR A 309 -3.67 11.43 -3.64
C TYR A 309 -4.35 10.07 -3.73
N ALA A 310 -5.58 10.02 -3.22
CA ALA A 310 -6.45 8.86 -3.33
C ALA A 310 -7.88 9.24 -3.74
N THR A 311 -8.47 8.48 -4.66
CA THR A 311 -9.82 8.79 -5.19
C THR A 311 -10.82 7.65 -4.99
N GLY A 312 -10.34 6.44 -4.67
CA GLY A 312 -11.21 5.29 -4.40
C GLY A 312 -11.99 5.44 -3.09
N SER A 313 -13.16 4.81 -3.02
CA SER A 313 -13.92 4.73 -1.76
C SER A 313 -13.17 3.90 -0.73
N VAL A 314 -13.24 4.32 0.54
CA VAL A 314 -12.58 3.63 1.66
C VAL A 314 -13.63 3.20 2.67
N SER A 315 -13.65 1.91 3.01
CA SER A 315 -14.61 1.38 3.99
C SER A 315 -13.99 0.40 4.98
N SER A 316 -14.55 0.35 6.20
CA SER A 316 -14.22 -0.68 7.18
C SER A 316 -15.48 -1.22 7.83
N THR A 317 -15.59 -2.55 7.90
CA THR A 317 -16.72 -3.25 8.52
C THR A 317 -16.23 -4.21 9.59
N SER A 318 -16.58 -3.93 10.84
CA SER A 318 -16.28 -4.82 11.98
C SER A 318 -17.56 -5.45 12.53
N THR A 319 -17.59 -6.77 12.55
CA THR A 319 -18.64 -7.57 13.20
C THR A 319 -18.15 -8.18 14.52
N SER A 320 -17.03 -7.70 15.06
CA SER A 320 -16.46 -8.16 16.34
C SER A 320 -17.44 -7.97 17.49
N THR A 321 -17.56 -8.96 18.37
CA THR A 321 -18.42 -8.85 19.57
C THR A 321 -17.64 -8.38 20.81
N SER A 322 -16.31 -8.39 20.75
CA SER A 322 -15.44 -8.14 21.92
C SER A 322 -14.79 -6.76 21.90
N TYR A 323 -14.02 -6.47 20.85
CA TYR A 323 -13.20 -5.26 20.78
C TYR A 323 -12.91 -4.88 19.33
N SER A 324 -13.11 -3.61 18.99
CA SER A 324 -12.75 -3.10 17.67
C SER A 324 -12.32 -1.64 17.72
N THR A 325 -11.16 -1.34 17.14
CA THR A 325 -10.69 0.02 16.88
C THR A 325 -10.45 0.18 15.39
N THR A 326 -11.12 1.16 14.80
CA THR A 326 -11.06 1.42 13.36
C THR A 326 -10.64 2.85 13.13
N SER A 327 -9.64 3.03 12.28
CA SER A 327 -9.20 4.32 11.78
C SER A 327 -9.27 4.29 10.26
N VAL A 328 -10.26 5.00 9.71
CA VAL A 328 -10.56 5.00 8.28
C VAL A 328 -10.33 6.40 7.74
N GLY A 329 -9.40 6.54 6.79
CA GLY A 329 -9.10 7.82 6.15
C GLY A 329 -9.18 7.73 4.63
N GLY A 330 -9.66 8.77 3.98
CA GLY A 330 -9.67 8.80 2.51
C GLY A 330 -8.26 8.77 1.92
N LEU A 331 -7.25 9.32 2.60
CA LEU A 331 -5.84 9.21 2.22
C LEU A 331 -5.10 8.24 3.16
N VAL A 332 -5.16 8.47 4.47
CA VAL A 332 -4.38 7.73 5.46
C VAL A 332 -5.24 7.21 6.60
N GLY A 333 -5.18 5.92 6.91
CA GLY A 333 -5.90 5.36 8.06
C GLY A 333 -5.39 5.93 9.38
N GLY A 334 -4.14 5.62 9.73
CA GLY A 334 -3.43 6.15 10.90
C GLY A 334 -2.18 6.94 10.51
N ASN A 335 -1.99 8.13 11.07
CA ASN A 335 -0.84 8.98 10.77
C ASN A 335 -0.11 9.41 12.05
N SER A 336 1.19 9.21 12.09
CA SER A 336 2.12 9.84 13.04
C SER A 336 3.26 10.59 12.35
N GLY A 337 3.29 10.56 11.01
CA GLY A 337 4.27 11.24 10.18
C GLY A 337 3.76 12.57 9.61
N ARG A 338 4.40 13.03 8.53
CA ARG A 338 4.08 14.29 7.85
C ARG A 338 3.28 14.02 6.57
N ILE A 339 2.16 14.70 6.43
CA ILE A 339 1.35 14.74 5.20
C ILE A 339 1.38 16.16 4.67
N SER A 340 1.74 16.32 3.41
CA SER A 340 1.81 17.62 2.76
C SER A 340 1.31 17.55 1.32
N ASN A 341 0.71 18.64 0.84
CA ASN A 341 0.32 18.79 -0.56
C ASN A 341 -0.50 17.60 -1.11
N SER A 342 -1.39 17.01 -0.29
CA SER A 342 -2.01 15.72 -0.59
C SER A 342 -3.52 15.77 -0.42
N TYR A 343 -4.26 14.91 -1.10
CA TYR A 343 -5.73 14.99 -1.05
C TYR A 343 -6.44 13.66 -1.22
N ALA A 344 -7.69 13.62 -0.76
CA ALA A 344 -8.59 12.50 -0.97
C ALA A 344 -9.99 12.94 -1.43
N THR A 345 -10.57 12.21 -2.37
CA THR A 345 -11.90 12.56 -2.92
C THR A 345 -12.95 11.47 -2.77
N GLY A 346 -12.53 10.22 -2.51
CA GLY A 346 -13.44 9.09 -2.31
C GLY A 346 -14.26 9.22 -1.03
N SER A 347 -15.45 8.62 -1.02
CA SER A 347 -16.26 8.51 0.20
C SER A 347 -15.58 7.63 1.24
N VAL A 348 -15.71 7.98 2.51
CA VAL A 348 -15.10 7.26 3.62
C VAL A 348 -16.19 6.78 4.58
N SER A 349 -16.23 5.48 4.87
CA SER A 349 -17.24 4.93 5.78
C SER A 349 -16.68 3.91 6.78
N SER A 350 -17.32 3.84 7.94
CA SER A 350 -17.10 2.74 8.89
C SER A 350 -18.42 2.18 9.39
N THR A 351 -18.47 0.87 9.60
CA THR A 351 -19.58 0.19 10.25
C THR A 351 -19.04 -0.75 11.32
N ALA A 352 -19.53 -0.60 12.55
CA ALA A 352 -19.25 -1.52 13.64
C ALA A 352 -20.54 -1.88 14.38
N THR A 353 -20.80 -3.17 14.54
CA THR A 353 -22.00 -3.69 15.23
C THR A 353 -21.69 -4.25 16.63
N THR A 354 -20.54 -3.87 17.21
CA THR A 354 -20.02 -4.48 18.43
C THR A 354 -20.89 -4.14 19.65
N THR A 355 -21.06 -5.08 20.59
CA THR A 355 -21.87 -4.89 21.81
C THR A 355 -21.06 -4.51 23.06
N SER A 356 -19.72 -4.53 22.99
CA SER A 356 -18.83 -4.36 24.15
C SER A 356 -18.09 -3.02 24.14
N TYR A 357 -16.90 -2.95 23.53
CA TYR A 357 -16.15 -1.72 23.34
C TYR A 357 -15.75 -1.56 21.89
N SER A 358 -15.99 -0.37 21.36
CA SER A 358 -15.43 0.02 20.06
C SER A 358 -15.06 1.49 19.99
N SER A 359 -14.03 1.74 19.19
CA SER A 359 -13.61 3.08 18.80
C SER A 359 -13.58 3.19 17.29
N SER A 360 -14.21 4.22 16.75
CA SER A 360 -14.19 4.49 15.33
C SER A 360 -13.77 5.92 15.07
N SER A 361 -12.71 6.09 14.28
CA SER A 361 -12.18 7.37 13.83
C SER A 361 -12.22 7.41 12.31
N VAL A 362 -13.10 8.23 11.76
CA VAL A 362 -13.36 8.30 10.32
C VAL A 362 -13.11 9.71 9.83
N GLY A 363 -12.15 9.88 8.94
CA GLY A 363 -11.78 11.18 8.38
C GLY A 363 -11.78 11.18 6.86
N GLY A 364 -12.17 12.29 6.25
CA GLY A 364 -12.11 12.41 4.79
C GLY A 364 -10.68 12.32 4.24
N LEU A 365 -9.68 12.78 5.00
CA LEU A 365 -8.25 12.63 4.66
C LEU A 365 -7.57 11.62 5.59
N VAL A 366 -7.66 11.82 6.90
CA VAL A 366 -6.95 11.01 7.91
C VAL A 366 -7.92 10.44 8.94
N GLY A 367 -7.91 9.13 9.16
CA GLY A 367 -8.74 8.52 10.22
C GLY A 367 -8.30 8.99 11.61
N SER A 368 -7.07 8.65 11.99
CA SER A 368 -6.45 9.05 13.26
C SER A 368 -5.10 9.72 13.02
N ASN A 369 -4.93 10.96 13.47
CA ASN A 369 -3.65 11.66 13.50
C ASN A 369 -3.13 11.69 14.95
N ILE A 370 -1.97 11.09 15.18
CA ILE A 370 -1.43 10.82 16.51
C ILE A 370 0.05 11.20 16.68
N GLY A 371 0.52 11.20 17.94
CA GLY A 371 1.92 11.47 18.26
C GLY A 371 2.32 12.91 17.91
N SER A 372 3.20 13.07 16.93
CA SER A 372 3.63 14.35 16.35
C SER A 372 3.21 14.50 14.88
N GLY A 373 2.10 13.85 14.49
CA GLY A 373 1.61 13.87 13.12
C GLY A 373 1.29 15.30 12.67
N SER A 374 1.74 15.67 11.47
CA SER A 374 1.48 16.99 10.88
C SER A 374 0.79 16.87 9.53
N ILE A 375 -0.19 17.73 9.30
CA ILE A 375 -0.94 17.81 8.05
C ILE A 375 -0.86 19.25 7.56
N SER A 376 -0.43 19.44 6.32
CA SER A 376 -0.27 20.76 5.72
C SER A 376 -0.73 20.74 4.27
N ASN A 377 -1.30 21.83 3.79
CA ASN A 377 -1.67 21.98 2.37
C ASN A 377 -2.41 20.72 1.87
N SER A 378 -3.47 20.30 2.55
CA SER A 378 -4.15 19.04 2.23
C SER A 378 -5.66 19.18 2.29
N TYR A 379 -6.39 18.41 1.49
CA TYR A 379 -7.86 18.50 1.48
C TYR A 379 -8.58 17.18 1.30
N ALA A 380 -9.84 17.16 1.74
CA ALA A 380 -10.76 16.08 1.48
C ALA A 380 -12.10 16.57 0.96
N THR A 381 -12.66 15.90 -0.05
CA THR A 381 -13.95 16.29 -0.64
C THR A 381 -15.05 15.24 -0.53
N GLY A 382 -14.70 13.99 -0.28
CA GLY A 382 -15.65 12.89 -0.15
C GLY A 382 -16.50 12.98 1.10
N SER A 383 -17.72 12.46 1.06
CA SER A 383 -18.58 12.33 2.23
C SER A 383 -17.98 11.34 3.24
N VAL A 384 -18.17 11.62 4.52
CA VAL A 384 -17.62 10.84 5.63
C VAL A 384 -18.76 10.34 6.50
N SER A 385 -18.86 9.03 6.72
CA SER A 385 -19.93 8.46 7.53
C SER A 385 -19.48 7.38 8.48
N SER A 386 -20.15 7.28 9.62
CA SER A 386 -20.04 6.15 10.53
C SER A 386 -21.41 5.67 10.94
N THR A 387 -21.70 4.39 10.71
CA THR A 387 -22.91 3.74 11.24
C THR A 387 -22.59 2.95 12.51
N SER A 388 -21.37 3.08 13.03
CA SER A 388 -20.93 2.44 14.26
C SER A 388 -21.72 3.00 15.44
N THR A 389 -22.33 2.12 16.23
CA THR A 389 -22.94 2.47 17.52
C THR A 389 -21.91 2.38 18.66
N SER A 390 -20.65 2.67 18.33
CA SER A 390 -19.49 2.43 19.16
C SER A 390 -19.40 3.35 20.37
N SER A 391 -18.75 2.88 21.44
CA SER A 391 -18.54 3.63 22.68
C SER A 391 -17.83 4.96 22.45
N THR A 392 -16.97 5.04 21.43
CA THR A 392 -16.35 6.30 20.99
C THR A 392 -16.40 6.38 19.47
N THR A 393 -17.02 7.42 18.93
CA THR A 393 -17.14 7.62 17.47
C THR A 393 -16.69 9.02 17.14
N SER A 394 -15.68 9.17 16.29
CA SER A 394 -15.13 10.46 15.87
C SER A 394 -15.18 10.53 14.34
N VAL A 395 -16.00 11.43 13.80
CA VAL A 395 -16.19 11.58 12.35
C VAL A 395 -15.86 13.02 11.98
N GLY A 396 -14.89 13.22 11.10
CA GLY A 396 -14.46 14.55 10.66
C GLY A 396 -14.34 14.66 9.16
N GLY A 397 -14.68 15.84 8.61
CA GLY A 397 -14.56 16.08 7.17
C GLY A 397 -13.13 15.92 6.64
N LEU A 398 -12.10 16.28 7.43
CA LEU A 398 -10.68 16.08 7.12
C LEU A 398 -10.07 14.99 8.01
N VAL A 399 -10.18 15.14 9.33
CA VAL A 399 -9.54 14.24 10.31
C VAL A 399 -10.57 13.68 11.28
N GLY A 400 -10.64 12.35 11.41
CA GLY A 400 -11.55 11.71 12.36
C GLY A 400 -11.17 12.05 13.80
N SER A 401 -9.95 11.69 14.21
CA SER A 401 -9.41 11.94 15.55
C SER A 401 -8.02 12.55 15.47
N ASN A 402 -7.78 13.65 16.19
CA ASN A 402 -6.52 14.39 16.20
C ASN A 402 -5.98 14.51 17.63
N ILE A 403 -5.10 13.58 18.03
CA ILE A 403 -4.72 13.35 19.44
C ILE A 403 -3.28 12.89 19.57
N GLY A 404 -2.48 13.63 20.32
CA GLY A 404 -1.11 13.23 20.57
C GLY A 404 -0.55 13.85 21.83
N SER A 405 0.51 13.21 22.30
CA SER A 405 1.35 13.69 23.39
C SER A 405 2.41 14.70 22.92
N GLY A 406 2.58 14.87 21.59
CA GLY A 406 3.54 15.79 20.97
C GLY A 406 2.87 16.98 20.29
N ARG A 407 3.66 17.78 19.56
CA ARG A 407 3.14 18.86 18.70
C ARG A 407 2.43 18.28 17.50
N ILE A 408 1.11 18.45 17.46
CA ILE A 408 0.26 18.10 16.33
C ILE A 408 -0.17 19.40 15.65
N SER A 409 0.00 19.47 14.33
CA SER A 409 -0.39 20.64 13.55
C SER A 409 -1.22 20.26 12.34
N ILE A 410 -2.29 21.02 12.11
CA ILE A 410 -3.05 20.99 10.86
C ILE A 410 -3.06 22.42 10.32
N SER A 411 -2.52 22.58 9.11
CA SER A 411 -2.37 23.89 8.48
C SER A 411 -2.80 23.92 7.02
N ASN A 412 -3.31 25.06 6.56
CA ASN A 412 -3.63 25.32 5.15
C ASN A 412 -4.49 24.21 4.52
N SER A 413 -5.45 23.68 5.27
CA SER A 413 -6.16 22.45 4.91
C SER A 413 -7.66 22.61 5.00
N TYR A 414 -8.41 21.90 4.17
CA TYR A 414 -9.86 22.06 4.12
C TYR A 414 -10.64 20.78 3.82
N ALA A 415 -11.91 20.77 4.23
CA ALA A 415 -12.83 19.68 3.92
C ALA A 415 -14.17 20.19 3.37
N THR A 416 -14.72 19.47 2.39
CA THR A 416 -15.99 19.87 1.74
C THR A 416 -17.13 18.87 1.84
N GLY A 417 -16.85 17.62 2.21
CA GLY A 417 -17.84 16.55 2.26
C GLY A 417 -18.87 16.70 3.38
N ASN A 418 -20.02 16.04 3.22
CA ASN A 418 -20.98 15.88 4.31
C ASN A 418 -20.42 14.91 5.36
N VAL A 419 -20.81 15.09 6.62
CA VAL A 419 -20.29 14.29 7.73
C VAL A 419 -21.47 13.76 8.56
N SER A 420 -21.51 12.45 8.79
CA SER A 420 -22.64 11.85 9.53
C SER A 420 -22.20 10.73 10.46
N SER A 421 -22.78 10.68 11.65
CA SER A 421 -22.71 9.53 12.56
C SER A 421 -24.10 9.07 12.98
N SER A 422 -24.34 7.75 12.95
CA SER A 422 -25.55 7.13 13.51
C SER A 422 -25.50 7.01 15.05
N ALA A 423 -24.33 7.20 15.66
CA ALA A 423 -24.20 7.16 17.12
C ALA A 423 -24.99 8.32 17.76
N THR A 424 -25.82 7.98 18.76
CA THR A 424 -26.65 8.92 19.52
C THR A 424 -26.02 9.35 20.84
N ASP A 425 -24.95 8.67 21.27
CA ASP A 425 -24.26 8.92 22.54
C ASP A 425 -23.52 10.27 22.56
N VAL A 426 -23.42 10.89 23.74
CA VAL A 426 -22.62 12.09 24.00
C VAL A 426 -21.14 11.91 23.64
N SER A 427 -20.64 10.67 23.64
CA SER A 427 -19.27 10.34 23.25
C SER A 427 -18.99 10.47 21.74
N ALA A 428 -20.03 10.51 20.90
CA ALA A 428 -19.86 10.72 19.48
C ALA A 428 -19.49 12.17 19.16
N LYS A 429 -18.41 12.36 18.39
CA LYS A 429 -17.88 13.65 17.96
C LYS A 429 -17.95 13.77 16.45
N VAL A 430 -18.66 14.76 15.95
CA VAL A 430 -18.90 14.97 14.51
C VAL A 430 -18.53 16.40 14.13
N GLY A 431 -17.44 16.56 13.38
CA GLY A 431 -16.91 17.87 13.00
C GLY A 431 -16.86 18.08 11.49
N GLY A 432 -16.93 19.34 11.08
CA GLY A 432 -16.88 19.71 9.65
C GLY A 432 -15.49 19.58 9.05
N LEU A 433 -14.45 19.71 9.88
CA LEU A 433 -13.04 19.47 9.56
C LEU A 433 -12.47 18.35 10.46
N VAL A 434 -12.62 18.46 11.79
CA VAL A 434 -12.05 17.51 12.75
C VAL A 434 -13.14 16.94 13.64
N GLY A 435 -13.26 15.62 13.71
CA GLY A 435 -14.24 14.98 14.59
C GLY A 435 -13.88 15.20 16.05
N ARG A 436 -12.80 14.58 16.52
CA ARG A 436 -12.30 14.71 17.89
C ARG A 436 -10.94 15.39 17.93
N SER A 437 -10.83 16.42 18.77
CA SER A 437 -9.57 17.13 19.03
C SER A 437 -9.35 17.22 20.54
N GLU A 438 -8.29 16.60 21.06
CA GLU A 438 -7.86 16.85 22.43
C GLU A 438 -7.01 18.13 22.44
N ARG A 439 -7.52 19.18 23.11
CA ARG A 439 -6.79 20.44 23.28
C ARG A 439 -5.72 20.24 24.36
N GLY A 440 -4.59 19.65 23.99
CA GLY A 440 -3.35 19.80 24.74
C GLY A 440 -2.69 21.15 24.42
N THR A 441 -1.65 21.53 25.17
CA THR A 441 -0.81 22.72 24.93
C THR A 441 -0.07 22.71 23.58
N TYR A 442 -0.25 21.66 22.78
CA TYR A 442 0.57 21.33 21.61
C TYR A 442 -0.24 21.03 20.33
N THR A 443 -1.56 21.26 20.33
CA THR A 443 -2.40 21.10 19.13
C THR A 443 -2.67 22.45 18.47
N GLU A 444 -2.18 22.65 17.24
CA GLU A 444 -2.28 23.91 16.51
C GLU A 444 -3.08 23.74 15.20
N TYR A 445 -4.02 24.67 14.98
CA TYR A 445 -4.78 24.80 13.74
C TYR A 445 -4.48 26.16 13.11
N THR A 446 -4.12 26.19 11.83
CA THR A 446 -3.78 27.45 11.15
C THR A 446 -4.32 27.45 9.74
N ASN A 447 -5.11 28.46 9.38
CA ASN A 447 -5.64 28.59 8.01
C ASN A 447 -6.41 27.33 7.56
N CYS A 448 -7.28 26.82 8.45
CA CYS A 448 -8.02 25.59 8.25
C CYS A 448 -9.50 25.87 7.99
N TYR A 449 -10.14 25.10 7.11
CA TYR A 449 -11.49 25.44 6.62
C TYR A 449 -12.47 24.27 6.52
N ARG A 450 -13.66 24.46 7.08
CA ARG A 450 -14.80 23.53 6.94
C ARG A 450 -15.86 24.10 6.02
N ASN A 451 -16.56 23.23 5.29
CA ASN A 451 -17.69 23.65 4.46
C ASN A 451 -18.90 24.06 5.32
N SER A 452 -19.24 25.35 5.23
CA SER A 452 -20.42 25.96 5.86
C SER A 452 -21.75 25.39 5.38
N ASN A 453 -21.78 24.81 4.17
CA ASN A 453 -22.96 24.18 3.57
C ASN A 453 -22.95 22.65 3.71
N ALA A 454 -21.97 22.07 4.42
CA ALA A 454 -21.95 20.63 4.63
C ALA A 454 -23.05 20.24 5.62
N VAL A 455 -23.79 19.18 5.29
CA VAL A 455 -24.76 18.58 6.20
C VAL A 455 -23.99 17.79 7.24
N ILE A 456 -24.15 18.17 8.52
CA ILE A 456 -23.47 17.54 9.66
C ILE A 456 -24.51 16.85 10.54
N LYS A 457 -24.45 15.52 10.64
CA LYS A 457 -25.46 14.73 11.37
C LYS A 457 -24.89 13.91 12.52
N LYS A 458 -25.60 13.91 13.65
CA LYS A 458 -25.38 13.03 14.80
C LYS A 458 -26.71 12.39 15.18
N GLY A 459 -26.77 11.05 15.28
CA GLY A 459 -28.02 10.32 15.54
C GLY A 459 -29.11 10.59 14.48
N ASN A 460 -28.70 10.78 13.22
CA ASN A 460 -29.55 11.20 12.09
C ASN A 460 -30.17 12.62 12.19
N VAL A 461 -29.81 13.40 13.19
CA VAL A 461 -30.25 14.80 13.38
C VAL A 461 -29.13 15.74 12.95
N GLU A 462 -29.48 16.83 12.26
CA GLU A 462 -28.50 17.86 11.88
C GLU A 462 -28.06 18.67 13.11
N VAL A 463 -26.75 18.89 13.25
CA VAL A 463 -26.15 19.53 14.42
C VAL A 463 -25.08 20.53 14.03
N THR A 464 -24.81 21.49 14.92
CA THR A 464 -23.59 22.29 14.85
C THR A 464 -22.37 21.37 14.99
N PRO A 465 -21.34 21.49 14.13
CA PRO A 465 -20.14 20.68 14.24
C PRO A 465 -19.41 20.84 15.59
N ASP A 466 -18.88 19.74 16.13
CA ASP A 466 -18.09 19.74 17.37
C ASP A 466 -16.81 20.59 17.29
N ASP A 467 -16.30 20.85 16.08
CA ASP A 467 -15.10 21.68 15.84
C ASP A 467 -15.41 23.15 15.56
N ALA A 468 -16.68 23.59 15.69
CA ALA A 468 -17.08 24.95 15.36
C ALA A 468 -16.44 26.04 16.24
N SER A 469 -16.02 25.69 17.46
CA SER A 469 -15.40 26.61 18.43
C SER A 469 -13.88 26.52 18.48
N ILE A 470 -13.26 25.68 17.64
CA ILE A 470 -11.81 25.50 17.61
C ILE A 470 -11.19 26.69 16.86
N GLU A 471 -10.33 27.44 17.56
CA GLU A 471 -9.54 28.52 16.97
C GLU A 471 -8.69 28.02 15.80
N GLY A 472 -8.62 28.80 14.71
CA GLY A 472 -7.91 28.43 13.49
C GLY A 472 -8.73 27.62 12.48
N ILE A 473 -9.93 27.13 12.85
CA ILE A 473 -10.88 26.47 11.94
C ILE A 473 -12.01 27.45 11.57
N THR A 474 -12.11 27.81 10.29
CA THR A 474 -13.05 28.81 9.79
C THR A 474 -14.08 28.19 8.84
N PRO A 475 -15.38 28.49 8.95
CA PRO A 475 -16.36 28.09 7.94
C PRO A 475 -16.18 28.88 6.64
N LYS A 476 -16.21 28.20 5.49
CA LYS A 476 -16.31 28.79 4.15
C LYS A 476 -17.26 27.98 3.27
N THR A 477 -17.77 28.52 2.17
CA THR A 477 -18.59 27.69 1.26
C THR A 477 -17.69 26.74 0.48
N LYS A 478 -18.24 25.61 0.03
CA LYS A 478 -17.55 24.71 -0.90
C LYS A 478 -17.02 25.47 -2.13
N THR A 479 -17.84 26.37 -2.69
CA THR A 479 -17.48 27.19 -3.85
C THR A 479 -16.26 28.07 -3.56
N ASP A 480 -16.24 28.77 -2.42
CA ASP A 480 -15.09 29.61 -2.05
C ASP A 480 -13.80 28.80 -1.96
N MET A 481 -13.89 27.61 -1.36
CA MET A 481 -12.74 26.72 -1.15
C MET A 481 -12.21 26.07 -2.43
N GLN A 482 -12.97 26.15 -3.51
CA GLN A 482 -12.58 25.59 -4.82
C GLN A 482 -11.99 26.65 -5.76
N THR A 483 -11.97 27.93 -5.37
CA THR A 483 -11.40 29.00 -6.20
C THR A 483 -9.86 28.99 -6.20
N ASP A 484 -9.25 29.36 -7.33
CA ASP A 484 -7.79 29.51 -7.44
C ASP A 484 -7.23 30.56 -6.49
N ALA A 485 -8.00 31.63 -6.22
CA ALA A 485 -7.64 32.66 -5.27
C ALA A 485 -7.53 32.09 -3.86
N PHE A 486 -8.52 31.29 -3.44
CA PHE A 486 -8.48 30.60 -2.14
C PHE A 486 -7.31 29.63 -2.06
N LYS A 487 -7.11 28.78 -3.07
CA LYS A 487 -5.98 27.85 -3.11
C LYS A 487 -4.63 28.59 -3.14
N GLY A 488 -4.57 29.75 -3.79
CA GLY A 488 -3.43 30.67 -3.74
C GLY A 488 -3.10 31.12 -2.32
N ASN A 489 -4.11 31.44 -1.51
CA ASN A 489 -3.93 31.85 -0.11
C ASN A 489 -3.53 30.70 0.82
N LEU A 490 -3.73 29.44 0.42
CA LEU A 490 -3.23 28.27 1.15
C LEU A 490 -1.74 28.01 0.89
N ASN A 491 -1.17 28.59 -0.17
CA ASN A 491 0.23 28.42 -0.55
C ASN A 491 1.10 29.57 -0.04
N VAL A 492 1.75 29.37 1.11
CA VAL A 492 2.76 30.30 1.61
C VAL A 492 4.14 29.83 1.11
N SER A 493 4.94 30.73 0.51
CA SER A 493 6.33 30.47 0.07
C SER A 493 6.53 29.51 -1.12
N GLY A 494 5.88 29.77 -2.25
CA GLY A 494 6.28 29.19 -3.55
C GLY A 494 5.89 27.73 -3.80
N THR A 495 5.11 27.09 -2.92
CA THR A 495 4.48 25.79 -3.21
C THR A 495 3.28 25.99 -4.14
N VAL A 496 3.10 25.11 -5.13
CA VAL A 496 2.03 25.19 -6.14
C VAL A 496 0.95 24.15 -5.85
N TRP A 497 0.46 24.10 -4.61
CA TRP A 497 -0.54 23.10 -4.23
C TRP A 497 -1.96 23.54 -4.65
N GLY A 498 -2.75 22.61 -5.20
CA GLY A 498 -4.13 22.87 -5.62
C GLY A 498 -4.30 23.53 -7.00
N ARG A 499 -3.23 23.87 -7.73
CA ARG A 499 -3.28 24.65 -8.99
C ARG A 499 -3.13 23.86 -10.29
N SER A 500 -2.99 22.53 -10.28
CA SER A 500 -2.85 21.81 -11.55
C SER A 500 -4.23 21.49 -12.15
N ASP A 501 -4.59 22.23 -13.19
CA ASP A 501 -5.80 22.14 -14.01
C ASP A 501 -6.06 20.75 -14.64
N ALA A 502 -5.17 19.78 -14.41
CA ALA A 502 -5.26 18.42 -14.92
C ALA A 502 -5.39 17.32 -13.84
N LYS A 503 -5.20 17.62 -12.54
CA LYS A 503 -5.18 16.57 -11.48
C LYS A 503 -6.11 16.81 -10.29
N ASN A 504 -6.48 18.05 -9.97
CA ASN A 504 -7.04 18.36 -8.65
C ASN A 504 -8.56 18.65 -8.61
N ASP A 505 -9.23 18.86 -9.75
CA ASP A 505 -10.61 19.37 -9.78
C ASP A 505 -11.57 18.71 -10.80
N LYS A 506 -11.27 17.52 -11.32
CA LYS A 506 -12.23 16.78 -12.17
C LYS A 506 -12.78 15.54 -11.49
#